data_AF-A0AAU2SM95-F1
#
_entry.id   AF-A0AAU2SM95-F1
#
_cell.length_a   1.000
_cell.length_b   1.000
_cell.length_c   1.000
_cell.angle_alpha   90.00
_cell.angle_beta   90.00
_cell.angle_gamma   90.00
#
_symmetry.space_group_name_H-M   'P 1'
#
loop_
_entity.id
_entity.type
_entity.pdbx_description
1 polymer ?
#
loop_
_entity_poly.entity_id
_entity_poly.type
_entity_poly.pdbx_seq_one_letter_code
_entity_poly.pdbx_strand_id
1 'polypeptide(L)'
;MTEAQWDITEADLDDLVAQVREAGQDTQEAEEIKAALSGGDVTPAEAAGVKRRLIVLALRYGGKALAWLLKHFSQEAAQYVIRHSQRLADFLDRAENWAVDKITRFLEGCGVPVQQAQTIARTIMAIVG
;
A
#
# COMPACT_ATOMS: atom_id res chain seq x y z
N MET A 1 -15.13 -21.63 -2.46
CA MET A 1 -15.04 -20.53 -1.48
C MET A 1 -14.48 -19.34 -2.23
N THR A 2 -15.17 -18.22 -2.21
CA THR A 2 -15.09 -17.13 -3.20
C THR A 2 -13.74 -16.40 -3.16
N GLU A 3 -12.86 -16.68 -4.12
CA GLU A 3 -11.56 -16.00 -4.33
C GLU A 3 -11.74 -14.60 -4.95
N ALA A 4 -12.52 -13.73 -4.31
CA ALA A 4 -12.83 -12.39 -4.85
C ALA A 4 -12.62 -11.24 -3.85
N GLN A 5 -12.04 -11.50 -2.67
CA GLN A 5 -12.08 -10.53 -1.56
C GLN A 5 -10.80 -9.68 -1.39
N TRP A 6 -9.76 -9.90 -2.21
CA TRP A 6 -8.41 -9.34 -1.96
C TRP A 6 -7.84 -8.49 -3.11
N ASP A 7 -8.50 -8.44 -4.27
CA ASP A 7 -7.93 -7.77 -5.45
C ASP A 7 -8.33 -6.29 -5.53
N ILE A 8 -7.35 -5.47 -5.91
CA ILE A 8 -7.58 -4.08 -6.30
C ILE A 8 -8.24 -4.06 -7.68
N THR A 9 -9.26 -3.23 -7.87
CA THR A 9 -9.99 -3.17 -9.15
C THR A 9 -9.35 -2.18 -10.12
N GLU A 10 -9.63 -2.32 -11.42
CA GLU A 10 -9.20 -1.34 -12.42
C GLU A 10 -9.68 0.08 -12.08
N ALA A 11 -10.90 0.21 -11.55
CA ALA A 11 -11.47 1.49 -11.14
C ALA A 11 -10.76 2.13 -9.92
N ASP A 12 -10.11 1.31 -9.08
CA ASP A 12 -9.28 1.80 -7.98
C ASP A 12 -7.92 2.32 -8.50
N LEU A 13 -7.38 1.67 -9.53
CA LEU A 13 -6.14 2.06 -10.20
C LEU A 13 -6.33 3.33 -11.06
N ASP A 14 -7.46 3.46 -11.74
CA ASP A 14 -7.83 4.69 -12.47
C ASP A 14 -7.94 5.89 -11.54
N ASP A 15 -8.58 5.70 -10.38
CA ASP A 15 -8.69 6.71 -9.34
C ASP A 15 -7.29 7.12 -8.83
N LEU A 16 -6.40 6.15 -8.62
CA LEU A 16 -5.02 6.42 -8.22
C LEU A 16 -4.27 7.28 -9.24
N VAL A 17 -4.33 6.92 -10.53
CA VAL A 17 -3.73 7.71 -11.62
C VAL A 17 -4.28 9.13 -11.64
N ALA A 18 -5.60 9.29 -11.43
CA ALA A 18 -6.22 10.61 -11.33
C ALA A 18 -5.69 11.40 -10.12
N GLN A 19 -5.58 10.78 -8.94
CA GLN A 19 -5.05 11.42 -7.74
C GLN A 19 -3.58 11.86 -7.91
N VAL A 20 -2.74 11.05 -8.56
CA VAL A 20 -1.34 11.42 -8.86
C VAL A 20 -1.30 12.65 -9.79
N ARG A 21 -2.16 12.67 -10.82
CA ARG A 21 -2.29 13.79 -11.75
C ARG A 21 -2.76 15.07 -11.06
N GLU A 22 -3.77 14.98 -10.19
CA GLU A 22 -4.32 16.10 -9.43
C GLU A 22 -3.27 16.70 -8.47
N ALA A 23 -2.39 15.86 -7.92
CA ALA A 23 -1.25 16.29 -7.13
C ALA A 23 -0.11 16.95 -7.96
N GLY A 24 -0.27 17.03 -9.29
CA GLY A 24 0.74 17.60 -10.20
C GLY A 24 2.01 16.76 -10.30
N GLN A 25 1.93 15.46 -10.00
CA GLN A 25 3.04 14.52 -10.06
C GLN A 25 3.03 13.73 -11.37
N ASP A 26 4.18 13.15 -11.73
CA ASP A 26 4.29 12.30 -12.91
C ASP A 26 3.44 11.03 -12.72
N THR A 27 2.53 10.77 -13.66
CA THR A 27 1.63 9.61 -13.62
C THR A 27 2.28 8.34 -14.15
N GLN A 28 3.50 8.39 -14.71
CA GLN A 28 4.16 7.24 -15.33
C GLN A 28 4.17 6.02 -14.41
N GLU A 29 4.56 6.18 -13.15
CA GLU A 29 4.63 5.07 -12.20
C GLU A 29 3.25 4.44 -11.91
N ALA A 30 2.22 5.28 -11.73
CA ALA A 30 0.86 4.81 -11.46
C ALA A 30 0.28 4.04 -12.68
N GLU A 31 0.56 4.50 -13.89
CA GLU A 31 0.16 3.85 -15.14
C GLU A 31 0.90 2.51 -15.35
N GLU A 32 2.19 2.43 -15.02
CA GLU A 32 2.95 1.18 -15.05
C GLU A 32 2.38 0.13 -14.09
N ILE A 33 2.00 0.54 -12.88
CA ILE A 33 1.36 -0.34 -11.89
C ILE A 33 0.02 -0.83 -12.43
N LYS A 34 -0.78 0.08 -13.00
CA LYS A 34 -2.07 -0.28 -13.61
C LYS A 34 -1.88 -1.32 -14.72
N ALA A 35 -0.96 -1.07 -15.65
CA ALA A 35 -0.68 -1.98 -16.76
C ALA A 35 -0.17 -3.34 -16.27
N ALA A 36 0.72 -3.37 -15.28
CA ALA A 36 1.28 -4.61 -14.74
C ALA A 36 0.22 -5.48 -14.05
N LEU A 37 -0.73 -4.87 -13.33
CA LEU A 37 -1.79 -5.62 -12.65
C LEU A 37 -2.91 -6.07 -13.59
N SER A 38 -3.17 -5.33 -14.67
CA SER A 38 -4.17 -5.73 -15.69
C SER A 38 -3.63 -6.71 -16.74
N GLY A 39 -2.30 -6.79 -16.92
CA GLY A 39 -1.64 -7.48 -18.04
C GLY A 39 -1.48 -9.00 -17.91
N GLY A 40 -1.79 -9.61 -16.77
CA GLY A 40 -1.90 -11.06 -16.59
C GLY A 40 -0.60 -11.87 -16.51
N ASP A 41 0.54 -11.38 -17.03
CA ASP A 41 1.82 -12.10 -17.06
C ASP A 41 2.92 -11.35 -16.30
N VAL A 42 2.95 -11.49 -14.97
CA VAL A 42 4.01 -10.98 -14.10
C VAL A 42 4.55 -12.10 -13.23
N THR A 43 5.88 -12.21 -13.11
CA THR A 43 6.50 -13.15 -12.18
C THR A 43 6.16 -12.77 -10.73
N PRO A 44 6.25 -13.71 -9.76
CA PRO A 44 5.99 -13.39 -8.35
C PRO A 44 6.88 -12.26 -7.80
N ALA A 45 8.13 -12.18 -8.25
CA ALA A 45 9.06 -11.13 -7.84
C ALA A 45 8.67 -9.75 -8.40
N GLU A 46 8.23 -9.70 -9.66
CA GLU A 46 7.71 -8.47 -10.28
C GLU A 46 6.39 -8.05 -9.63
N ALA A 47 5.49 -9.01 -9.36
CA ALA A 47 4.24 -8.76 -8.65
C ALA A 47 4.50 -8.16 -7.26
N ALA A 48 5.45 -8.70 -6.49
CA ALA A 48 5.83 -8.13 -5.20
C ALA A 48 6.37 -6.69 -5.33
N GLY A 49 7.19 -6.42 -6.35
CA GLY A 49 7.69 -5.07 -6.66
C GLY A 49 6.56 -4.10 -7.01
N VAL A 50 5.60 -4.53 -7.83
CA VAL A 50 4.41 -3.75 -8.22
C VAL A 50 3.53 -3.46 -7.00
N LYS A 51 3.26 -4.46 -6.16
CA LYS A 51 2.47 -4.29 -4.94
C LYS A 51 3.12 -3.32 -3.94
N ARG A 52 4.45 -3.34 -3.79
CA ARG A 52 5.18 -2.37 -2.95
C ARG A 52 4.96 -0.94 -3.43
N ARG A 53 5.17 -0.69 -4.73
CA ARG A 53 4.95 0.63 -5.33
C ARG A 53 3.49 1.08 -5.17
N LEU A 54 2.53 0.18 -5.41
CA LEU A 54 1.11 0.45 -5.20
C LEU A 54 0.79 0.88 -3.76
N ILE A 55 1.29 0.17 -2.76
CA ILE A 55 1.07 0.51 -1.34
C ILE A 55 1.63 1.90 -1.03
N VAL A 56 2.82 2.23 -1.53
CA VAL A 56 3.45 3.55 -1.34
C VAL A 56 2.59 4.65 -1.97
N LEU A 57 2.18 4.49 -3.23
CA LEU A 57 1.33 5.47 -3.91
C LEU A 57 -0.05 5.60 -3.24
N ALA A 58 -0.66 4.49 -2.82
CA ALA A 58 -1.93 4.51 -2.09
C ALA A 58 -1.82 5.31 -0.78
N LEU A 59 -0.76 5.10 0.00
CA LEU A 59 -0.54 5.85 1.24
C LEU A 59 -0.26 7.34 0.99
N ARG A 60 0.41 7.66 -0.14
CA ARG A 60 0.82 9.03 -0.50
C ARG A 60 -0.30 9.86 -1.12
N TYR A 61 -1.14 9.28 -1.98
CA TYR A 61 -2.16 10.01 -2.73
C TYR A 61 -3.59 9.71 -2.26
N GLY A 62 -3.80 8.65 -1.49
CA GLY A 62 -5.12 8.36 -0.91
C GLY A 62 -6.07 7.70 -1.91
N GLY A 63 -7.29 8.24 -1.97
CA GLY A 63 -8.34 7.76 -2.88
C GLY A 63 -8.78 6.32 -2.64
N LYS A 64 -9.29 5.69 -3.69
CA LYS A 64 -9.78 4.32 -3.66
C LYS A 64 -8.67 3.29 -3.44
N ALA A 65 -7.44 3.56 -3.88
CA ALA A 65 -6.31 2.69 -3.60
C ALA A 65 -5.99 2.63 -2.10
N LEU A 66 -6.03 3.76 -1.38
CA LEU A 66 -5.94 3.74 0.08
C LEU A 66 -7.13 3.02 0.70
N ALA A 67 -8.36 3.28 0.22
CA ALA A 67 -9.54 2.58 0.72
C ALA A 67 -9.44 1.06 0.53
N TRP A 68 -8.90 0.60 -0.60
CA TRP A 68 -8.58 -0.82 -0.84
C TRP A 68 -7.58 -1.33 0.20
N LEU A 69 -6.45 -0.66 0.38
CA LEU A 69 -5.44 -1.05 1.37
C LEU A 69 -6.06 -1.17 2.77
N LEU A 70 -6.90 -0.21 3.16
CA LEU A 70 -7.54 -0.17 4.48
C LEU A 70 -8.51 -1.34 4.74
N LYS A 71 -9.07 -1.98 3.71
CA LYS A 71 -9.94 -3.17 3.86
C LYS A 71 -9.24 -4.36 4.52
N HIS A 72 -7.91 -4.39 4.48
CA HIS A 72 -7.10 -5.46 5.07
C HIS A 72 -6.83 -5.28 6.57
N PHE A 73 -7.25 -4.15 7.16
CA PHE A 73 -6.99 -3.84 8.56
C PHE A 73 -8.29 -3.81 9.36
N SER A 74 -8.18 -4.07 10.66
CA SER A 74 -9.26 -3.74 11.60
C SER A 74 -9.49 -2.23 11.60
N GLN A 75 -10.68 -1.78 12.03
CA GLN A 75 -11.00 -0.36 12.09
C GLN A 75 -9.97 0.44 12.92
N GLU A 76 -9.49 -0.13 14.02
CA GLU A 76 -8.49 0.50 14.88
C GLU A 76 -7.13 0.63 14.16
N ALA A 77 -6.63 -0.44 13.54
CA ALA A 77 -5.38 -0.41 12.78
C ALA A 77 -5.47 0.54 11.58
N ALA A 78 -6.60 0.54 10.85
CA ALA A 78 -6.85 1.43 9.73
C ALA A 78 -6.76 2.92 10.14
N GLN A 79 -7.25 3.29 11.33
CA GLN A 79 -7.13 4.66 11.83
C GLN A 79 -5.67 5.08 12.03
N TYR A 80 -4.81 4.19 12.53
CA TYR A 80 -3.38 4.46 12.64
C TYR A 80 -2.71 4.58 11.27
N VAL A 81 -3.06 3.70 10.32
CA VAL A 81 -2.55 3.77 8.94
C VAL A 81 -2.92 5.10 8.30
N ILE A 82 -4.18 5.55 8.41
CA ILE A 82 -4.63 6.85 7.89
C ILE A 82 -3.86 7.99 8.58
N ARG A 83 -3.79 7.97 9.92
CA ARG A 83 -3.14 9.04 10.69
C ARG A 83 -1.66 9.21 10.34
N HIS A 84 -0.99 8.14 9.95
CA HIS A 84 0.44 8.12 9.67
C HIS A 84 0.77 7.82 8.19
N SER A 85 -0.20 7.94 7.27
CA SER A 85 -0.08 7.44 5.91
C SER A 85 1.12 8.04 5.17
N GLN A 86 1.28 9.36 5.21
CA GLN A 86 2.39 10.06 4.55
C GLN A 86 3.76 9.64 5.09
N ARG A 87 3.90 9.60 6.43
CA ARG A 87 5.17 9.19 7.04
C ARG A 87 5.48 7.74 6.75
N LEU A 88 4.47 6.88 6.72
CA LEU A 88 4.61 5.48 6.37
C LEU A 88 5.00 5.31 4.91
N ALA A 89 4.39 6.08 3.98
CA ALA A 89 4.80 6.11 2.57
C ALA A 89 6.28 6.49 2.44
N ASP A 90 6.71 7.59 3.07
CA ASP A 90 8.10 8.05 3.03
C ASP A 90 9.09 7.07 3.65
N PHE A 91 8.67 6.32 4.67
CA PHE A 91 9.50 5.28 5.27
C PHE A 91 9.65 4.09 4.32
N LEU A 92 8.54 3.60 3.78
CA LEU A 92 8.49 2.43 2.91
C LEU A 92 9.21 2.67 1.58
N ASP A 93 9.08 3.87 1.02
CA ASP A 93 9.73 4.29 -0.22
C ASP A 93 11.26 4.34 -0.08
N ARG A 94 11.76 4.79 1.09
CA ARG A 94 13.21 4.86 1.37
C ARG A 94 13.81 3.55 1.85
N ALA A 95 13.00 2.58 2.27
CA ALA A 95 13.48 1.34 2.83
C ALA A 95 13.97 0.39 1.72
N GLU A 96 15.28 0.12 1.67
CA GLU A 96 15.87 -0.86 0.72
C GLU A 96 15.20 -2.24 0.78
N ASN A 97 14.74 -2.64 1.98
CA ASN A 97 13.94 -3.83 2.17
C ASN A 97 12.86 -3.63 3.23
N TRP A 98 11.71 -4.23 2.98
CA TRP A 98 10.59 -4.24 3.91
C TRP A 98 10.68 -5.49 4.78
N ALA A 99 10.53 -5.31 6.08
CA ALA A 99 10.48 -6.39 7.06
C ALA A 99 9.52 -6.00 8.17
N VAL A 100 8.82 -7.00 8.73
CA VAL A 100 7.84 -6.78 9.81
C VAL A 100 8.46 -5.95 10.94
N ASP A 101 9.62 -6.37 11.46
CA ASP A 101 10.29 -5.68 12.56
C ASP A 101 10.66 -4.22 12.25
N LYS A 102 11.04 -3.93 11.00
CA LYS A 102 11.39 -2.56 10.59
C LYS A 102 10.17 -1.65 10.56
N ILE A 103 9.08 -2.14 9.95
CA ILE A 103 7.81 -1.40 9.87
C ILE A 103 7.22 -1.21 11.27
N THR A 104 7.25 -2.26 12.11
CA THR A 104 6.76 -2.19 13.49
C THR A 104 7.51 -1.13 14.30
N ARG A 105 8.86 -1.16 14.31
CA ARG A 105 9.66 -0.16 15.04
C ARG A 105 9.40 1.27 14.57
N PHE A 106 9.23 1.47 13.27
CA PHE A 106 8.88 2.77 12.71
C PHE A 106 7.52 3.28 13.23
N LEU A 107 6.50 2.41 13.22
CA LEU A 107 5.16 2.75 13.73
C LEU A 107 5.15 3.00 15.24
N GLU A 108 5.90 2.21 16.02
CA GLU A 108 6.11 2.46 17.45
C GLU A 108 6.73 3.85 17.68
N GLY A 109 7.75 4.21 16.90
CA GLY A 109 8.36 5.55 16.91
C GLY A 109 7.39 6.67 16.54
N CYS A 110 6.30 6.36 15.83
CA CYS A 110 5.21 7.29 15.54
C CYS A 110 4.14 7.36 16.65
N GLY A 111 4.29 6.57 17.72
CA GLY A 111 3.35 6.50 18.83
C GLY A 111 2.22 5.46 18.65
N VAL A 112 2.34 4.56 17.67
CA VAL A 112 1.39 3.46 17.48
C VAL A 112 1.63 2.38 18.54
N PRO A 113 0.60 1.89 19.25
CA PRO A 113 0.76 0.80 20.21
C PRO A 113 1.36 -0.46 19.56
N VAL A 114 2.26 -1.14 20.27
CA VAL A 114 3.05 -2.29 19.77
C VAL A 114 2.18 -3.33 19.06
N GLN A 115 1.04 -3.68 19.65
CA GLN A 115 0.13 -4.68 19.08
C GLN A 115 -0.45 -4.25 17.72
N GLN A 116 -0.81 -2.97 17.59
CA GLN A 116 -1.30 -2.41 16.33
C GLN A 116 -0.18 -2.26 15.31
N ALA A 117 1.01 -1.82 15.74
CA ALA A 117 2.19 -1.72 14.89
C ALA A 117 2.60 -3.07 14.29
N GLN A 118 2.57 -4.15 15.09
CA GLN A 118 2.83 -5.51 14.61
C GLN A 118 1.75 -6.00 13.65
N THR A 119 0.49 -5.72 13.96
CA THR A 119 -0.64 -6.10 13.10
C THR A 119 -0.53 -5.43 11.74
N ILE A 120 -0.29 -4.12 11.71
CA ILE A 120 -0.14 -3.35 10.48
C ILE A 120 1.04 -3.87 9.66
N ALA A 121 2.20 -4.07 10.28
CA ALA A 121 3.40 -4.54 9.61
C ALA A 121 3.23 -5.94 8.98
N ARG A 122 2.58 -6.87 9.70
CA ARG A 122 2.29 -8.22 9.18
C ARG A 122 1.32 -8.17 8.01
N THR A 123 0.26 -7.37 8.10
CA THR A 123 -0.70 -7.22 7.01
C THR A 123 -0.04 -6.65 5.76
N ILE A 124 0.79 -5.60 5.87
CA ILE A 124 1.52 -5.04 4.73
C ILE A 124 2.42 -6.10 4.08
N MET A 125 3.17 -6.84 4.88
CA MET A 125 4.05 -7.90 4.36
C MET A 125 3.25 -9.07 3.74
N ALA A 126 2.07 -9.38 4.25
CA ALA A 126 1.20 -10.41 3.70
C ALA A 126 0.57 -9.98 2.36
N ILE A 127 0.30 -8.69 2.15
CA ILE A 127 -0.18 -8.19 0.86
C ILE A 127 0.92 -8.32 -0.19
N VAL A 128 2.14 -7.89 0.14
CA VAL A 128 3.30 -7.89 -0.78
C VAL A 128 3.81 -9.29 -1.09
N GLY A 129 3.74 -10.19 -0.12
CA GLY A 129 4.23 -11.57 -0.20
C GLY A 129 3.45 -12.49 -1.12
#